data_AF-A0A7S4IP03-F1
#
_entry.id   AF-A0A7S4IP03-F1
#
_cell.length_a   1.000
_cell.length_b   1.000
_cell.length_c   1.000
_cell.angle_alpha   90.00
_cell.angle_beta   90.00
_cell.angle_gamma   90.00
#
_symmetry.space_group_name_H-M   'P 1'
#
loop_
_entity.id
_entity.type
_entity.pdbx_description
1 polymer ?
#
loop_
_entity_poly.entity_id
_entity_poly.type
_entity_poly.pdbx_seq_one_letter_code
_entity_poly.pdbx_strand_id
1 'polypeptide(L)'
;IPALLIVVLWTIISTPTAAMMESNGEDHFVCTTGGFTGTPGGLVFFFVLVAYAVLVLGFGAAISILVRNVPSLYNESKLLTISIYNLGFLAAVIIPVFLVVEPFNPFIAWIL
;
A
#
# COMPACT_ATOMS: atom_id res chain seq x y z
N ILE A 1 6.45 7.92 11.78
CA ILE A 1 6.97 9.23 11.31
C ILE A 1 7.33 9.19 9.82
N PRO A 2 8.16 8.27 9.31
CA PRO A 2 8.56 8.28 7.89
C PRO A 2 7.38 8.13 6.92
N ALA A 3 6.43 7.23 7.22
CA ALA A 3 5.22 7.07 6.41
C ALA A 3 4.39 8.37 6.29
N LEU A 4 4.28 9.14 7.39
CA LEU A 4 3.55 10.42 7.36
C LEU A 4 4.26 11.43 6.47
N LEU A 5 5.60 11.50 6.52
CA LEU A 5 6.37 12.38 5.63
C LEU A 5 6.20 11.98 4.16
N ILE A 6 6.22 10.68 3.85
CA ILE A 6 5.99 10.18 2.49
C ILE A 6 4.60 10.61 2.00
N VAL A 7 3.57 10.44 2.82
CA VAL A 7 2.18 10.81 2.45
C VAL A 7 2.03 12.33 2.29
N VAL A 8 2.60 13.14 3.18
CA VAL A 8 2.54 14.60 3.07
C VAL A 8 3.29 15.10 1.83
N LEU A 9 4.46 14.55 1.54
CA LEU A 9 5.20 14.91 0.32
C LEU A 9 4.44 14.47 -0.93
N TRP A 10 3.85 13.27 -0.91
CA TRP A 10 3.03 12.77 -2.01
C TRP A 10 1.84 13.70 -2.28
N THR A 11 1.07 14.09 -1.27
CA THR A 11 -0.12 14.95 -1.47
C THR A 11 0.23 16.36 -1.97
N ILE A 12 1.41 16.88 -1.60
CA ILE A 12 1.90 18.18 -2.08
C ILE A 12 2.40 18.09 -3.53
N ILE A 13 3.16 17.05 -3.87
CA ILE A 13 3.82 16.91 -5.18
C ILE A 13 2.85 16.37 -6.24
N SER A 14 2.09 15.34 -5.88
CA SER A 14 1.12 14.66 -6.76
C SER A 14 -0.27 14.73 -6.15
N THR A 15 -0.79 15.96 -6.05
CA THR A 15 -2.10 16.22 -5.47
C THR A 15 -3.18 15.35 -6.14
N PRO A 16 -4.00 14.64 -5.35
CA PRO A 16 -5.11 13.86 -5.88
C PRO A 16 -6.14 14.80 -6.50
N THR A 17 -6.52 14.52 -7.75
CA THR A 17 -7.56 15.27 -8.48
C THR A 17 -8.60 14.30 -9.01
N ALA A 18 -9.87 14.65 -8.85
CA ALA A 18 -10.96 13.90 -9.48
C ALA A 18 -11.08 14.33 -10.94
N ALA A 19 -10.94 13.38 -11.86
CA ALA A 19 -11.14 13.57 -13.29
C ALA A 19 -12.32 12.72 -13.75
N MET A 20 -13.13 13.24 -14.69
CA MET A 20 -14.16 12.43 -15.34
C MET A 20 -13.49 11.49 -16.35
N MET A 21 -13.76 10.20 -16.20
CA MET A 21 -13.34 9.16 -17.13
C MET A 21 -14.57 8.39 -17.58
N GLU A 22 -14.73 8.26 -18.89
CA GLU A 22 -15.76 7.43 -19.49
C GLU A 22 -15.37 5.96 -19.31
N SER A 23 -16.24 5.19 -18.65
CA SER A 23 -16.08 3.75 -18.47
C SER A 23 -17.43 3.07 -18.66
N ASN A 24 -17.51 2.13 -19.59
CA ASN A 24 -18.76 1.43 -19.97
C ASN A 24 -19.91 2.35 -20.43
N GLY A 25 -19.59 3.48 -21.09
CA GLY A 25 -20.58 4.40 -21.67
C GLY A 25 -21.25 5.33 -20.67
N GLU A 26 -20.79 5.33 -19.41
CA GLU A 26 -21.21 6.27 -18.36
C GLU A 26 -19.98 7.06 -17.87
N ASP A 27 -20.21 8.31 -17.48
CA ASP A 27 -19.17 9.18 -16.94
C ASP A 27 -18.96 8.91 -15.44
N HIS A 28 -17.74 8.51 -15.07
CA HIS A 28 -17.38 8.25 -13.69
C HIS A 28 -16.32 9.24 -13.19
N PHE A 29 -16.49 9.75 -11.97
CA PHE A 29 -15.43 10.51 -11.30
C PHE A 29 -14.39 9.55 -10.72
N VAL A 30 -13.17 9.59 -11.25
CA VAL A 30 -12.05 8.78 -10.77
C VAL A 30 -11.00 9.69 -10.14
N CYS A 31 -10.59 9.36 -8.91
CA CYS A 31 -9.50 10.04 -8.24
C CYS A 31 -8.17 9.54 -8.80
N THR A 32 -7.44 10.42 -9.49
CA THR A 32 -6.10 10.12 -10.00
C THR A 32 -5.07 10.98 -9.28
N THR A 33 -3.88 10.41 -9.04
CA THR A 33 -2.80 11.10 -8.33
C THR A 33 -1.73 11.52 -9.35
N GLY A 34 -1.99 12.62 -10.05
CA GLY A 34 -1.10 13.14 -11.11
C GLY A 34 -0.35 14.41 -10.71
N GLY A 35 -1.01 15.35 -10.05
CA GLY A 35 -0.46 16.67 -9.69
C GLY A 35 0.50 17.26 -10.73
N PHE A 36 1.68 17.70 -10.30
CA PHE A 36 2.71 18.33 -11.15
C PHE A 36 3.49 17.34 -12.04
N THR A 37 3.42 16.04 -11.76
CA THR A 37 4.26 15.00 -12.39
C THR A 37 3.50 14.13 -13.39
N GLY A 38 2.18 14.33 -13.51
CA GLY A 38 1.29 13.52 -14.34
C GLY A 38 1.01 12.13 -13.75
N THR A 39 0.23 11.33 -14.46
CA THR A 39 -0.14 9.95 -14.11
C THR A 39 1.00 9.04 -13.62
N PRO A 40 2.24 9.09 -14.13
CA PRO A 40 3.31 8.22 -13.60
C PRO A 40 3.74 8.61 -12.17
N GLY A 41 3.53 9.86 -11.75
CA GLY A 41 3.94 10.35 -10.42
C GLY A 41 3.24 9.62 -9.27
N GLY A 42 1.94 9.39 -9.39
CA GLY A 42 1.14 8.66 -8.42
C GLY A 42 1.66 7.25 -8.14
N LEU A 43 1.99 6.51 -9.21
CA LEU A 43 2.54 5.17 -9.10
C LEU A 43 3.90 5.14 -8.40
N VAL A 44 4.77 6.12 -8.69
CA VAL A 44 6.10 6.20 -8.05
C VAL A 44 5.96 6.36 -6.53
N PHE A 45 5.17 7.33 -6.07
CA PHE A 45 4.97 7.54 -4.63
C PHE A 45 4.28 6.37 -3.95
N PHE A 46 3.33 5.72 -4.63
CA PHE A 46 2.72 4.48 -4.16
C PHE A 46 3.78 3.38 -3.95
N PHE A 47 4.63 3.10 -4.94
CA PHE A 47 5.68 2.09 -4.81
C PHE A 47 6.73 2.43 -3.76
N VAL A 48 7.05 3.72 -3.55
CA VAL A 48 7.91 4.16 -2.45
C VAL A 48 7.29 3.83 -1.09
N LEU A 49 5.99 4.06 -0.92
CA LEU A 49 5.27 3.72 0.31
C LEU A 49 5.22 2.20 0.53
N VAL A 50 4.95 1.42 -0.52
CA VAL A 50 4.95 -0.05 -0.48
C VAL A 50 6.33 -0.58 -0.11
N ALA A 51 7.40 -0.07 -0.73
CA ALA A 51 8.77 -0.47 -0.41
C ALA A 51 9.13 -0.17 1.05
N TYR A 52 8.75 1.01 1.56
CA TYR A 52 8.91 1.35 2.96
C TYR A 52 8.15 0.37 3.88
N ALA A 53 6.89 0.02 3.55
CA ALA A 53 6.11 -0.93 4.33
C ALA A 53 6.76 -2.33 4.37
N VAL A 54 7.29 -2.80 3.24
CA VAL A 54 8.05 -4.06 3.17
C VAL A 54 9.28 -4.04 4.08
N LEU A 55 10.03 -2.94 4.10
CA LEU A 55 11.18 -2.79 4.99
C LEU A 55 10.78 -2.84 6.47
N VAL A 56 9.70 -2.15 6.84
CA VAL A 56 9.18 -2.16 8.22
C VAL A 56 8.72 -3.56 8.63
N LEU A 57 7.97 -4.25 7.77
CA LEU A 57 7.53 -5.62 8.02
C LEU A 57 8.72 -6.58 8.12
N GLY A 58 9.73 -6.44 7.25
CA GLY A 58 10.96 -7.23 7.29
C GLY A 58 11.75 -7.02 8.59
N PHE A 59 11.86 -5.76 9.04
CA PHE A 59 12.50 -5.44 10.32
C PHE A 59 11.70 -6.00 11.51
N GLY A 60 10.38 -5.90 11.48
CA GLY A 60 9.49 -6.51 12.48
C GLY A 60 9.63 -8.03 12.53
N ALA A 61 9.73 -8.69 11.38
CA ALA A 61 9.98 -10.12 11.28
C ALA A 61 11.34 -10.50 11.87
N ALA A 62 12.40 -9.74 11.55
CA ALA A 62 13.74 -9.97 12.08
C ALA A 62 13.77 -9.85 13.61
N ILE A 63 13.17 -8.81 14.18
CA ILE A 63 13.06 -8.65 15.64
C ILE A 63 12.28 -9.80 16.26
N SER A 64 11.16 -10.20 15.66
CA SER A 64 10.34 -11.31 16.16
C SER A 64 11.14 -12.62 16.26
N ILE A 65 12.00 -12.87 15.26
CA ILE A 65 12.91 -14.04 15.25
C ILE A 65 13.97 -13.93 16.34
N LEU A 66 14.57 -12.76 16.53
CA LEU A 66 15.62 -12.55 17.54
C LEU A 66 15.09 -12.69 18.97
N VAL A 67 13.86 -12.23 19.22
CA VAL A 67 13.24 -12.18 20.56
C VAL A 67 12.47 -13.47 20.88
N ARG A 68 12.40 -14.46 19.97
CA ARG A 68 11.63 -15.71 20.14
C ARG A 68 11.97 -16.52 21.40
N ASN A 69 13.19 -16.39 21.92
CA ASN A 69 13.69 -17.14 23.07
C ASN A 69 13.79 -16.30 24.36
N VAL A 70 13.39 -15.02 24.32
CA VAL A 70 13.47 -14.14 25.49
C VAL A 70 12.26 -14.38 26.39
N PRO A 71 12.45 -14.83 27.64
CA PRO A 71 11.34 -14.98 28.58
C PRO A 71 10.84 -13.58 28.96
N SER A 72 9.62 -13.24 28.56
CA SER A 72 8.99 -11.98 28.95
C SER A 72 7.49 -12.20 29.14
N LEU A 73 6.92 -11.57 30.18
CA LEU A 73 5.48 -11.55 30.48
C LEU A 73 4.63 -11.00 29.32
N TYR A 74 5.24 -10.26 28.39
CA TYR A 74 4.59 -9.61 27.24
C TYR A 74 5.17 -10.08 25.89
N ASN A 75 5.91 -11.19 25.85
CA ASN A 75 6.52 -11.68 24.60
C ASN A 75 5.51 -12.50 23.79
N GLU A 76 4.61 -11.80 23.10
CA GLU A 76 3.67 -12.40 22.14
C GLU A 76 4.28 -12.53 20.72
N SER A 77 5.58 -12.83 20.62
CA SER A 77 6.30 -12.99 19.35
C SER A 77 5.60 -13.96 18.37
N LYS A 78 4.92 -14.99 18.88
CA LYS A 78 4.14 -15.92 18.05
C LYS A 78 2.96 -15.23 17.36
N LEU A 79 2.17 -14.42 18.10
CA LEU A 79 1.03 -13.70 17.54
C LEU A 79 1.50 -12.60 16.58
N LEU A 80 2.56 -11.88 16.93
CA LEU A 80 3.17 -10.88 16.04
C LEU A 80 3.63 -11.49 14.72
N THR A 81 4.29 -12.66 14.76
CA THR A 81 4.76 -13.35 13.55
C THR A 81 3.60 -13.77 12.65
N ILE A 82 2.51 -14.29 13.22
CA ILE A 82 1.31 -14.67 12.46
C ILE A 82 0.69 -13.44 11.79
N SER A 83 0.58 -12.32 12.50
CA SER A 83 0.04 -11.07 11.94
C SER A 83 0.90 -10.51 10.81
N ILE A 84 2.23 -10.51 10.96
CA ILE A 84 3.17 -10.07 9.92
C ILE A 84 3.04 -10.96 8.67
N TYR A 85 2.93 -12.28 8.85
CA TYR A 85 2.73 -13.22 7.74
C TYR A 85 1.43 -12.95 6.99
N ASN A 86 0.30 -12.83 7.70
CA ASN A 86 -1.01 -12.60 7.09
C ASN A 86 -1.05 -11.27 6.32
N LEU A 87 -0.55 -10.18 6.92
CA LEU A 87 -0.52 -8.88 6.28
C LEU A 87 0.40 -8.86 5.06
N GLY A 88 1.59 -9.47 5.18
CA GLY A 88 2.53 -9.56 4.07
C GLY A 88 2.00 -10.38 2.90
N PHE A 89 1.41 -11.55 3.19
CA PHE A 89 0.82 -12.41 2.17
C PHE A 89 -0.36 -11.73 1.47
N LEU A 90 -1.27 -11.12 2.25
CA LEU A 90 -2.42 -10.40 1.72
C LEU A 90 -1.97 -9.26 0.79
N ALA A 91 -1.03 -8.42 1.23
CA ALA A 91 -0.53 -7.31 0.43
C ALA A 91 0.19 -7.79 -0.86
N ALA A 92 0.96 -8.89 -0.78
CA ALA A 92 1.66 -9.44 -1.93
C ALA A 92 0.71 -9.99 -3.02
N VAL A 93 -0.50 -10.40 -2.64
CA VAL A 93 -1.53 -10.89 -3.59
C VAL A 93 -2.41 -9.75 -4.07
N ILE A 94 -2.94 -8.92 -3.17
CA ILE A 94 -3.91 -7.88 -3.51
C ILE A 94 -3.28 -6.77 -4.36
N ILE A 95 -2.07 -6.31 -4.04
CA ILE A 95 -1.46 -5.18 -4.77
C ILE A 95 -1.29 -5.48 -6.27
N PRO A 96 -0.73 -6.63 -6.69
CA PRO A 96 -0.67 -6.98 -8.11
C PRO A 96 -2.05 -7.19 -8.75
N VAL A 97 -2.98 -7.84 -8.03
CA VAL A 97 -4.34 -8.07 -8.54
C VAL A 97 -5.04 -6.73 -8.81
N PHE A 98 -4.93 -5.78 -7.90
CA PHE A 98 -5.46 -4.42 -8.07
C PHE A 98 -4.89 -3.77 -9.34
N LEU A 99 -3.57 -3.74 -9.49
CA LEU A 99 -2.90 -3.10 -10.64
C LEU A 99 -3.26 -3.74 -11.99
N VAL A 100 -3.56 -5.04 -12.00
CA VAL A 100 -3.97 -5.75 -13.22
C VAL A 100 -5.45 -5.54 -13.52
N VAL A 101 -6.31 -5.48 -12.50
CA VAL A 101 -7.77 -5.40 -12.68
C VAL A 101 -8.27 -3.97 -12.90
N GLU A 102 -7.63 -2.97 -12.29
CA GLU A 102 -7.95 -1.55 -12.42
C GLU A 102 -8.22 -1.09 -13.88
N PRO A 103 -7.37 -1.41 -14.89
CA PRO A 103 -7.60 -0.97 -16.26
C PRO A 103 -8.79 -1.66 -16.96
N PHE A 104 -9.25 -2.82 -16.47
CA PHE A 104 -10.37 -3.54 -17.08
C PHE A 104 -11.70 -3.26 -16.39
N ASN A 105 -11.70 -3.20 -15.06
CA ASN A 105 -12.90 -2.96 -14.28
C ASN A 105 -12.56 -2.29 -12.94
N PRO A 106 -12.65 -0.94 -12.84
CA PRO A 106 -12.27 -0.22 -11.64
C PRO A 106 -13.18 -0.52 -10.44
N PHE A 107 -14.43 -0.92 -10.68
CA PHE A 107 -15.36 -1.31 -9.61
C PHE A 107 -14.96 -2.63 -8.96
N ILE A 108 -14.57 -3.63 -9.75
CA ILE A 108 -14.08 -4.91 -9.23
C ILE A 108 -12.75 -4.73 -8.53
N ALA A 109 -11.86 -3.88 -9.06
CA ALA A 109 -10.59 -3.56 -8.42
C ALA A 109 -10.76 -2.95 -7.02
N TRP A 110 -11.84 -2.20 -6.77
CA TRP A 110 -12.10 -1.58 -5.46
C TRP A 110 -12.69 -2.54 -4.42
N ILE A 111 -13.40 -3.59 -4.85
CA ILE A 111 -14.06 -4.56 -3.96
C ILE A 111 -13.12 -5.69 -3.50
N LEU A 112 -12.09 -5.98 -4.29
CA LEU A 112 -11.06 -6.99 -4.00
C LEU A 112 -9.99 -6.49 -3.03
#